data_AF-A0AAW4WU18-F1
#
_entry.id   AF-A0AAW4WU18-F1
#
_cell.length_a   1.000
_cell.length_b   1.000
_cell.length_c   1.000
_cell.angle_alpha   90.00
_cell.angle_beta   90.00
_cell.angle_gamma   90.00
#
_symmetry.space_group_name_H-M   'P 1'
#
loop_
_entity.id
_entity.type
_entity.pdbx_description
1 polymer ?
#
loop_
_entity_poly.entity_id
_entity_poly.type
_entity_poly.pdbx_seq_one_letter_code
_entity_poly.pdbx_strand_id
1 'polypeptide(L)' 'MIIELYAAMAQAEIEKKEKHQREGIDAKKNRGEWDDYGCPAIMSQKEFLEHYEKVLSGELRPFELMKQLGIN' A
#
# COMPACT_ATOMS: atom_id res chain seq x y z
N MET A 1 -4.81 34.84 19.75
CA MET A 1 -4.91 35.55 18.45
C MET A 1 -3.79 35.26 17.46
N ILE A 2 -2.49 35.43 17.76
CA ILE A 2 -1.43 35.12 16.76
C ILE A 2 -1.34 33.61 16.46
N ILE A 3 -1.43 32.77 17.50
CA ILE A 3 -1.35 31.30 17.37
C ILE A 3 -2.51 30.76 16.52
N GLU A 4 -3.72 31.29 16.70
CA GLU A 4 -4.91 30.86 15.96
C GLU A 4 -4.80 31.21 14.47
N LEU A 5 -4.23 32.38 14.15
CA LEU A 5 -3.98 32.77 12.76
C LEU A 5 -2.99 31.82 12.09
N TYR A 6 -1.87 31.52 12.74
CA TYR A 6 -0.89 30.57 12.20
C TYR A 6 -1.43 29.15 12.10
N ALA A 7 -2.24 28.70 13.07
CA ALA A 7 -2.91 27.41 13.03
C ALA A 7 -3.88 27.32 11.85
N ALA A 8 -4.69 28.36 11.62
CA ALA A 8 -5.63 28.41 10.48
C ALA A 8 -4.90 28.41 9.13
N MET A 9 -3.79 29.14 9.02
CA MET A 9 -2.96 29.14 7.80
C MET A 9 -2.32 27.77 7.54
N ALA A 10 -1.76 27.14 8.58
CA ALA A 10 -1.16 25.81 8.47
C ALA A 10 -2.20 24.77 8.07
N GLN A 11 -3.40 24.83 8.68
CA GLN A 11 -4.51 23.95 8.36
C GLN A 11 -4.96 24.11 6.91
N ALA A 12 -5.14 25.34 6.43
CA ALA A 12 -5.53 25.61 5.05
C ALA A 12 -4.50 25.07 4.02
N GLU A 13 -3.21 25.14 4.33
CA GLU A 13 -2.16 24.61 3.46
C GLU A 13 -2.17 23.06 3.44
N ILE A 14 -2.40 22.41 4.60
CA ILE A 14 -2.55 20.96 4.71
C ILE A 14 -3.75 20.50 3.88
N GLU A 15 -4.92 21.13 4.06
CA GLU A 15 -6.15 20.80 3.33
C GLU A 15 -5.98 20.95 1.81
N LYS A 16 -5.29 22.02 1.37
CA LYS A 16 -4.97 22.23 -0.03
C LYS A 16 -4.07 21.13 -0.58
N LYS A 17 -3.05 20.71 0.17
CA LYS A 17 -2.14 19.62 -0.24
C LYS A 17 -2.90 18.28 -0.33
N GLU A 18 -3.71 17.95 0.67
CA GLU A 18 -4.51 16.73 0.70
C GLU A 18 -5.53 16.69 -0.44
N LYS A 19 -6.17 17.82 -0.74
CA LYS A 19 -7.10 17.95 -1.87
C LYS A 19 -6.41 17.63 -3.20
N HIS A 20 -5.27 18.26 -3.50
CA HIS A 20 -4.55 18.00 -4.74
C HIS A 20 -4.03 16.56 -4.83
N GLN A 21 -3.57 15.99 -3.71
CA GLN A 21 -3.16 14.59 -3.68
C GLN A 21 -4.33 13.66 -4.00
N ARG A 22 -5.51 13.92 -3.41
CA ARG A 22 -6.73 13.15 -3.68
C ARG A 22 -7.14 13.23 -5.15
N GLU A 23 -7.20 14.44 -5.70
CA GLU A 23 -7.53 14.67 -7.12
C GLU A 23 -6.51 13.97 -8.05
N GLY A 24 -5.23 13.99 -7.70
CA GLY A 24 -4.18 13.29 -8.45
C GLY A 24 -4.32 11.77 -8.42
N ILE A 25 -4.65 11.21 -7.25
CA ILE A 25 -4.92 9.77 -7.06
C ILE A 25 -6.16 9.37 -7.86
N ASP A 26 -7.24 10.14 -7.79
CA ASP A 26 -8.48 9.88 -8.54
C ASP A 26 -8.25 9.95 -10.05
N ALA A 27 -7.47 10.93 -10.52
CA ALA A 27 -7.08 11.02 -11.93
C ALA A 27 -6.22 9.82 -12.37
N LYS A 28 -5.28 9.36 -11.53
CA LYS A 28 -4.46 8.18 -11.79
C LYS A 28 -5.32 6.91 -11.89
N LYS A 29 -6.27 6.75 -10.98
CA LYS A 29 -7.26 5.66 -10.99
C LYS A 29 -8.11 5.66 -12.26
N ASN A 30 -8.59 6.83 -12.69
CA ASN A 30 -9.40 6.97 -13.91
C ASN A 30 -8.62 6.66 -15.19
N ARG A 31 -7.30 6.86 -15.23
CA ARG A 31 -6.44 6.47 -16.36
C ARG A 31 -6.15 4.97 -16.42
N GLY A 32 -6.44 4.22 -15.36
CA GLY A 32 -6.11 2.79 -15.26
C GLY A 32 -4.66 2.51 -14.83
N GLU A 33 -3.89 3.53 -14.46
CA GLU A 33 -2.52 3.41 -13.95
C GLU A 33 -2.53 3.06 -12.44
N TRP A 34 -3.37 2.12 -12.00
CA TRP A 34 -3.54 1.84 -10.56
C TRP A 34 -2.59 0.75 -10.05
N ASP A 35 -1.98 -0.04 -10.93
CA ASP A 35 -1.24 -1.25 -10.59
C ASP A 35 0.05 -1.01 -9.77
N ASP A 36 0.61 0.20 -9.83
CA ASP A 36 1.79 0.62 -9.07
C ASP A 36 1.42 1.37 -7.77
N TYR A 37 0.13 1.52 -7.47
CA TYR A 37 -0.34 2.23 -6.29
C TYR A 37 -0.55 1.26 -5.11
N GLY A 38 0.19 1.49 -4.01
CA GLY A 38 0.10 0.71 -2.78
C GLY A 38 1.36 -0.09 -2.48
N CYS A 39 1.23 -1.17 -1.71
CA CYS A 39 2.32 -2.10 -1.46
C CYS A 39 2.42 -3.09 -2.64
N PRO A 40 3.54 -3.13 -3.37
CA PRO A 40 3.71 -4.09 -4.46
C PRO A 40 3.60 -5.53 -3.97
N ALA A 41 2.91 -6.38 -4.73
CA ALA A 41 2.90 -7.81 -4.46
C ALA A 41 4.29 -8.39 -4.74
N ILE A 42 4.85 -9.15 -3.78
CA ILE A 42 6.16 -9.80 -3.90
C ILE A 42 6.13 -10.93 -4.94
N MET A 43 4.96 -11.54 -5.14
CA MET A 43 4.73 -12.63 -6.09
C MET A 43 3.32 -12.54 -6.68
N SER A 44 3.08 -13.28 -7.76
CA SER A 44 1.76 -13.39 -8.35
C SER A 44 0.79 -14.16 -7.46
N GLN A 45 -0.52 -13.97 -7.67
CA GLN A 45 -1.57 -14.73 -6.97
C GLN A 45 -1.42 -16.24 -7.18
N LYS A 46 -0.98 -16.67 -8.37
CA LYS A 46 -0.78 -18.08 -8.70
C LYS A 46 0.35 -18.69 -7.88
N GLU A 47 1.51 -18.04 -7.86
CA GLU A 47 2.66 -18.48 -7.06
C GLU A 47 2.31 -18.52 -5.57
N PHE A 48 1.57 -17.50 -5.09
CA PHE A 48 1.08 -17.49 -3.72
C PHE A 48 0.23 -18.72 -3.40
N LEU A 49 -0.74 -19.08 -4.26
CA LEU A 49 -1.60 -20.25 -4.04
C LEU A 49 -0.80 -21.55 -4.00
N GLU A 50 0.19 -21.72 -4.89
CA GLU A 50 1.07 -22.89 -4.91
C GLU A 50 1.89 -23.02 -3.61
N HIS A 51 2.40 -21.91 -3.08
CA HIS A 51 3.11 -21.91 -1.79
C HIS A 51 2.17 -22.13 -0.61
N TYR A 52 0.97 -21.56 -0.68
CA TYR A 52 -0.03 -21.66 0.38
C TYR A 52 -0.57 -23.09 0.53
N GLU A 53 -0.77 -23.81 -0.57
CA GLU A 53 -1.20 -25.22 -0.55
C GLU A 53 -0.18 -26.13 0.14
N LYS A 54 1.12 -25.89 -0.04
CA LYS A 54 2.20 -26.62 0.65
C LYS A 54 2.20 -26.40 2.16
N VAL A 55 1.78 -25.21 2.59
CA VAL A 55 1.61 -24.92 4.02
C VAL A 55 0.36 -25.61 4.58
N LEU A 56 -0.75 -25.59 3.83
CA LEU A 56 -1.99 -26.26 4.23
C LEU A 56 -1.87 -27.78 4.31
N SER A 57 -1.14 -28.39 3.37
CA SER A 57 -0.85 -29.84 3.37
C SER A 57 0.13 -30.26 4.47
N GLY A 58 0.77 -29.31 5.15
CA GLY A 58 1.73 -29.57 6.22
C GLY A 58 3.12 -29.98 5.72
N GLU A 59 3.38 -29.90 4.41
CA GLU A 59 4.70 -30.15 3.83
C GLU A 59 5.74 -29.09 4.26
N LEU A 60 5.28 -27.86 4.49
CA LEU A 60 6.11 -26.72 4.91
C LEU A 60 5.46 -25.95 6.06
N ARG A 61 6.24 -25.56 7.07
CA ARG A 61 5.74 -24.62 8.08
C ARG A 61 5.80 -23.18 7.55
N PRO A 62 4.89 -22.29 7.97
CA PRO A 62 4.84 -20.91 7.48
C PRO A 62 6.18 -20.16 7.56
N PHE A 63 6.92 -20.31 8.66
CA PHE A 63 8.20 -19.63 8.86
C PHE A 63 9.35 -20.22 8.01
N GLU A 64 9.27 -21.49 7.64
CA GLU A 64 10.23 -22.13 6.74
C GLU A 64 10.04 -21.59 5.33
N LEU A 65 8.78 -21.46 4.90
CA LEU A 65 8.42 -20.82 3.64
C LEU A 65 8.82 -19.34 3.60
N MET A 66 8.55 -18.57 4.66
CA MET A 66 8.98 -17.16 4.75
C MET A 66 10.49 -17.01 4.59
N LYS A 67 11.27 -17.87 5.27
CA LYS A 67 12.73 -17.89 5.14
C LYS A 67 13.20 -18.25 3.73
N GLN A 68 12.55 -19.21 3.06
CA GLN A 68 12.87 -19.58 1.68
C GLN A 68 12.59 -18.44 0.70
N LEU A 69 11.51 -17.70 0.92
CA LEU A 69 11.11 -16.57 0.08
C LEU A 69 11.84 -15.26 0.43
N GLY A 70 12.69 -15.26 1.47
CA GLY A 70 13.38 -14.06 1.94
C GLY A 70 12.43 -12.98 2.48
N ILE A 71 11.24 -13.37 2.92
CA ILE A 71 10.26 -12.48 3.53
C ILE A 71 10.57 -12.43 5.03
N ASN A 72 10.94 -11.23 5.52
CA ASN A 72 11.22 -10.97 6.93
C ASN A 72 9.96 -10.85 7.77
#